data_AF-A0A1B0DF91-F1
#
_entry.id   AF-A0A1B0DF91-F1
#
_cell.length_a   1.000
_cell.length_b   1.000
_cell.length_c   1.000
_cell.angle_alpha   90.00
_cell.angle_beta   90.00
_cell.angle_gamma   90.00
#
_symmetry.space_group_name_H-M   'P 1'
#
loop_
_entity.id
_entity.type
_entity.pdbx_description
1 polymer ?
#
loop_
_entity_poly.entity_id
_entity_poly.type
_entity_poly.pdbx_seq_one_letter_code
_entity_poly.pdbx_strand_id
1 'polypeptide(L)'
;MTDREIVKLHSRLDILSGRLFEEQKDHDHQEEECFMNHQTITAKLKESEMSILDLERSIRDLNAEIEETKDLVIEKHREALAWETKYRLAVETKKSSDVEASAEGETSHMKAEIHRMEVRYAQLKKAQEKLMQDMDNCINHRENIFTQASVKEKLHGGRTKVKSNVQQKVSEMQFKLKQINGEITSTERSLIGNQQQQEHLEQEIGKKCQELEAQQHQNSLLESEIREGTLLKQENLETIVRKQDRAKRFKALATGRVAPKCRSEAAIEQSMKTQREVQEHLTNLMENLLSDFPHQKFPLMKIIQTLKNN
;
A
#
# COMPACT_ATOMS: atom_id res chain seq x y z
N MET A 1 71.14 -11.13 -89.33
CA MET A 1 71.24 -11.56 -87.92
C MET A 1 72.34 -12.59 -87.83
N THR A 2 73.28 -12.42 -86.91
CA THR A 2 74.35 -13.41 -86.70
C THR A 2 73.81 -14.57 -85.86
N ASP A 3 74.29 -15.81 -86.06
CA ASP A 3 73.87 -16.99 -85.26
C ASP A 3 73.93 -16.75 -83.75
N ARG A 4 74.86 -15.89 -83.32
CA ARG A 4 75.06 -15.52 -81.92
C ARG A 4 73.91 -14.68 -81.32
N GLU A 5 73.21 -13.89 -82.14
CA GLU A 5 72.02 -13.13 -81.72
C GLU A 5 70.80 -14.03 -81.61
N ILE A 6 70.66 -15.01 -82.51
CA ILE A 6 69.59 -16.00 -82.49
C ILE A 6 69.70 -16.86 -81.22
N VAL A 7 70.91 -17.31 -80.87
CA VAL A 7 71.14 -18.07 -79.63
C VAL A 7 70.82 -17.26 -78.37
N LYS A 8 71.13 -15.96 -78.34
CA LYS A 8 70.76 -15.07 -77.21
C LYS A 8 69.25 -14.85 -77.10
N LEU A 9 68.54 -14.78 -78.22
CA LEU A 9 67.08 -14.66 -78.23
C LEU A 9 66.42 -15.96 -77.77
N HIS A 10 66.92 -17.12 -78.20
CA HIS A 10 66.45 -18.42 -77.70
C HIS A 10 66.70 -18.59 -76.21
N SER A 11 67.89 -18.29 -75.70
CA SER A 11 68.14 -18.39 -74.26
C SER A 11 67.26 -17.45 -73.43
N ARG A 12 66.93 -16.26 -73.95
CA ARG A 12 66.01 -15.33 -73.32
C ARG A 12 64.56 -15.81 -73.41
N LEU A 13 64.16 -16.46 -74.51
CA LEU A 13 62.86 -17.10 -74.66
C LEU A 13 62.70 -18.26 -73.67
N ASP A 14 63.74 -19.06 -73.46
CA ASP A 14 63.75 -20.17 -72.50
C ASP A 14 63.62 -19.67 -71.06
N ILE A 15 64.32 -18.59 -70.69
CA ILE A 15 64.18 -17.96 -69.38
C ILE A 15 62.78 -17.36 -69.20
N LEU A 16 62.23 -16.70 -70.23
CA LEU A 16 60.90 -16.10 -70.16
C LEU A 16 59.80 -17.16 -70.09
N SER A 17 59.92 -18.26 -70.83
CA SER A 17 58.98 -19.37 -70.76
C SER A 17 59.05 -20.10 -69.41
N GLY A 18 60.25 -20.26 -68.84
CA GLY A 18 60.42 -20.76 -67.47
C GLY A 18 59.74 -19.87 -66.43
N ARG A 19 59.95 -18.55 -66.49
CA ARG A 19 59.27 -17.59 -65.60
C ARG A 19 57.76 -17.56 -65.79
N LEU A 20 57.28 -17.64 -67.02
CA LEU A 20 55.84 -17.67 -67.31
C LEU A 20 55.20 -18.93 -66.74
N PHE A 21 55.90 -20.06 -66.79
CA PHE A 21 55.44 -21.31 -66.16
C PHE A 21 55.42 -21.22 -64.63
N GLU A 22 56.43 -20.61 -64.00
CA GLU A 22 56.45 -20.36 -62.56
C GLU A 22 55.33 -19.42 -62.13
N GLU A 23 55.14 -18.29 -62.82
CA GLU A 23 54.04 -17.34 -62.58
C GLU A 23 52.67 -17.99 -62.78
N GLN A 24 52.51 -18.84 -63.79
CA GLN A 24 51.25 -19.57 -64.01
C GLN A 24 50.96 -20.53 -62.86
N LYS A 25 51.98 -21.27 -62.39
CA LYS A 25 51.83 -22.17 -61.24
C LYS A 25 51.48 -21.41 -59.95
N ASP A 26 52.13 -20.27 -59.71
CA ASP A 26 51.86 -19.42 -58.55
C ASP A 26 50.46 -18.81 -58.61
N HIS A 27 50.01 -18.39 -59.80
CA HIS A 27 48.64 -17.93 -60.03
C HIS A 27 47.61 -19.02 -59.76
N ASP A 28 47.80 -20.22 -60.32
CA ASP A 28 46.91 -21.36 -60.10
C ASP A 28 46.82 -21.70 -58.60
N HIS A 29 47.94 -21.66 -57.88
CA HIS A 29 47.96 -21.86 -56.43
C HIS A 29 47.19 -20.78 -55.66
N GLN A 30 47.35 -19.50 -56.04
CA GLN A 30 46.62 -18.39 -55.43
C GLN A 30 45.11 -18.47 -55.71
N GLU A 31 44.71 -18.91 -56.89
CA GLU A 31 43.30 -19.15 -57.22
C GLU A 31 42.70 -20.27 -56.36
N GLU A 32 43.42 -21.39 -56.20
CA GLU A 32 43.01 -22.48 -55.32
C GLU A 32 42.90 -22.00 -53.86
N GLU A 33 43.88 -21.25 -53.36
CA GLU A 33 43.86 -20.72 -51.99
C GLU A 33 42.69 -19.74 -51.79
N CYS A 34 42.44 -18.86 -52.76
CA CYS A 34 41.33 -17.93 -52.75
C CYS A 34 39.99 -18.66 -52.71
N PHE A 35 39.83 -19.71 -53.53
CA PHE A 35 38.63 -20.54 -53.54
C PHE A 35 38.38 -21.23 -52.20
N MET A 36 39.42 -21.84 -51.62
CA MET A 36 39.32 -22.51 -50.31
C MET A 36 39.02 -21.53 -49.17
N ASN A 37 39.66 -20.36 -49.18
CA ASN A 37 39.39 -19.29 -48.21
C ASN A 37 37.95 -18.78 -48.33
N HIS A 38 37.47 -18.56 -49.55
CA HIS A 38 36.09 -18.14 -49.80
C HIS A 38 35.10 -19.18 -49.25
N GLN A 39 35.29 -20.46 -49.56
CA GLN A 39 34.43 -21.54 -49.08
C GLN A 39 34.41 -21.61 -47.54
N THR A 40 35.57 -21.45 -46.90
CA THR A 40 35.69 -21.45 -45.43
C THR A 40 34.95 -20.27 -44.80
N ILE A 41 35.08 -19.07 -45.36
CA ILE A 41 34.37 -17.87 -44.87
C ILE A 41 32.86 -18.04 -45.06
N THR A 42 32.41 -18.56 -46.20
CA THR A 42 30.99 -18.83 -46.44
C THR A 42 30.44 -19.86 -45.46
N ALA A 43 31.19 -20.92 -45.13
CA ALA A 43 30.77 -21.91 -44.15
C ALA A 43 30.62 -21.30 -42.75
N LYS A 44 31.60 -20.50 -42.30
CA LYS A 44 31.54 -19.78 -41.02
C LYS A 44 30.39 -18.78 -40.96
N LEU A 45 30.10 -18.10 -42.06
CA LEU A 45 28.97 -17.18 -42.15
C LEU A 45 27.65 -17.93 -41.94
N LYS A 46 27.45 -19.05 -42.64
CA LYS A 46 26.24 -19.89 -42.50
C LYS A 46 26.07 -20.44 -41.09
N GLU A 47 27.15 -20.87 -40.45
CA GLU A 47 27.12 -21.34 -39.06
C GLU A 47 26.72 -20.21 -38.10
N SER A 48 27.30 -19.02 -38.27
CA SER A 48 26.92 -17.84 -37.48
C SER A 48 25.46 -17.42 -37.73
N GLU A 49 24.98 -17.48 -38.98
CA GLU A 49 23.59 -17.19 -39.32
C GLU A 49 22.63 -18.18 -38.67
N MET A 50 22.96 -19.47 -38.66
CA MET A 50 22.16 -20.49 -37.98
C MET A 50 22.13 -20.24 -36.47
N SER A 51 23.27 -19.92 -35.86
CA SER A 51 23.34 -19.57 -34.44
C SER A 51 22.48 -18.35 -34.09
N ILE A 52 22.43 -17.34 -34.96
CA ILE A 52 21.56 -16.17 -34.77
C ILE A 52 20.08 -16.59 -34.81
N LEU A 53 19.68 -17.44 -35.76
CA LEU A 53 18.30 -17.93 -35.85
C LEU A 53 17.88 -18.72 -34.60
N ASP A 54 18.77 -19.54 -34.04
CA ASP A 54 18.53 -20.28 -32.81
C ASP A 54 18.36 -19.35 -31.61
N LEU A 55 19.22 -18.32 -31.50
CA LEU A 55 19.09 -17.29 -30.46
C LEU A 55 17.80 -16.48 -30.62
N GLU A 56 17.41 -16.10 -31.84
CA GLU A 56 16.15 -15.41 -32.11
C GLU A 56 14.93 -16.28 -31.77
N ARG A 57 15.02 -17.60 -31.95
CA ARG A 57 13.99 -18.53 -31.49
C ARG A 57 13.93 -18.57 -29.97
N SER A 58 15.07 -18.72 -29.29
CA SER A 58 15.12 -18.73 -27.82
C SER A 58 14.58 -17.43 -27.22
N ILE A 59 14.88 -16.28 -27.81
CA ILE A 59 14.32 -14.98 -27.40
C ILE A 59 12.80 -14.96 -27.55
N ARG A 60 12.25 -15.52 -28.64
CA ARG A 60 10.79 -15.58 -28.84
C ARG A 60 10.12 -16.49 -27.80
N ASP A 61 10.71 -17.64 -27.54
CA ASP A 61 10.19 -18.61 -26.56
C ASP A 61 10.21 -18.00 -25.15
N LEU A 62 11.32 -17.36 -24.76
CA LEU A 62 11.43 -16.65 -23.48
C LEU A 62 10.43 -15.50 -23.34
N ASN A 63 10.19 -14.73 -24.41
CA ASN A 63 9.19 -13.67 -24.37
C ASN A 63 7.76 -14.22 -24.22
N ALA A 64 7.46 -15.37 -24.82
CA ALA A 64 6.17 -16.03 -24.63
C ALA A 64 5.98 -16.50 -23.18
N GLU A 65 7.01 -17.11 -22.58
CA GLU A 65 7.01 -17.52 -21.17
C GLU A 65 6.86 -16.32 -20.22
N ILE A 66 7.50 -15.18 -20.53
CA ILE A 66 7.34 -13.94 -19.76
C ILE A 66 5.89 -13.44 -19.79
N GLU A 67 5.22 -13.45 -20.94
CA GLU A 67 3.83 -13.00 -21.02
C GLU A 67 2.87 -14.00 -20.32
N GLU A 68 3.10 -15.30 -20.45
CA GLU A 68 2.31 -16.32 -19.74
C GLU A 68 2.46 -16.19 -18.20
N THR A 69 3.68 -16.05 -17.71
CA THR A 69 3.95 -15.88 -16.27
C THR A 69 3.38 -14.57 -15.74
N LYS A 70 3.39 -13.50 -16.53
CA LYS A 70 2.76 -12.22 -16.19
C LYS A 70 1.25 -12.35 -16.04
N ASP A 71 0.58 -13.06 -16.95
CA ASP A 71 -0.86 -13.31 -16.85
C ASP A 71 -1.19 -14.15 -15.60
N LEU A 72 -0.40 -15.21 -15.33
CA LEU A 72 -0.54 -16.01 -14.12
C LEU A 72 -0.38 -15.19 -12.84
N VAL A 73 0.60 -14.28 -12.80
CA VAL A 73 0.80 -13.38 -11.64
C VAL A 73 -0.42 -12.48 -11.43
N ILE A 74 -1.01 -11.93 -12.49
CA ILE A 74 -2.22 -11.10 -12.40
C ILE A 74 -3.39 -11.93 -11.84
N GLU A 75 -3.58 -13.16 -12.30
CA GLU A 75 -4.62 -14.05 -11.80
C GLU A 75 -4.42 -14.38 -10.32
N LYS A 76 -3.19 -14.71 -9.91
CA LYS A 76 -2.88 -15.01 -8.51
C LYS A 76 -3.06 -13.79 -7.60
N HIS A 77 -2.77 -12.59 -8.10
CA HIS A 77 -3.04 -11.36 -7.37
C HIS A 77 -4.54 -11.12 -7.18
N ARG A 78 -5.37 -11.35 -8.20
CA ARG A 78 -6.84 -11.28 -8.08
C ARG A 78 -7.37 -12.31 -7.07
N GLU A 79 -6.84 -13.52 -7.09
CA GLU A 79 -7.20 -14.58 -6.14
C GLU A 79 -6.85 -14.18 -4.70
N ALA A 80 -5.64 -13.65 -4.48
CA ALA A 80 -5.19 -13.19 -3.17
C ALA A 80 -6.08 -12.06 -2.62
N LEU A 81 -6.41 -11.06 -3.44
CA LEU A 81 -7.32 -9.97 -3.06
C LEU A 81 -8.72 -10.47 -2.70
N ALA A 82 -9.24 -11.45 -3.44
CA ALA A 82 -10.52 -12.07 -3.14
C ALA A 82 -10.49 -12.80 -1.78
N TRP A 83 -9.41 -13.52 -1.48
CA TRP A 83 -9.22 -14.17 -0.19
C TRP A 83 -9.07 -13.18 0.96
N GLU A 84 -8.33 -12.09 0.76
CA GLU A 84 -8.20 -11.04 1.77
C GLU A 84 -9.56 -10.40 2.09
N THR A 85 -10.36 -10.13 1.06
CA THR A 85 -11.71 -9.57 1.23
C THR A 85 -12.62 -10.55 1.97
N LYS A 86 -12.60 -11.84 1.60
CA LYS A 86 -13.36 -12.89 2.30
C LYS A 86 -12.94 -13.01 3.77
N TYR A 87 -11.64 -12.99 4.04
CA TYR A 87 -11.10 -13.05 5.39
C TYR A 87 -11.56 -11.86 6.23
N ARG A 88 -11.45 -10.65 5.69
CA ARG A 88 -11.88 -9.42 6.37
C ARG A 88 -13.37 -9.46 6.72
N LEU A 89 -14.22 -9.86 5.77
CA LEU A 89 -15.66 -10.04 6.01
C LEU A 89 -15.93 -11.11 7.07
N ALA A 90 -15.19 -12.22 7.07
CA ALA A 90 -15.37 -13.28 8.07
C ALA A 90 -14.98 -12.80 9.48
N VAL A 91 -13.89 -12.03 9.61
CA VAL A 91 -13.46 -11.45 10.88
C VAL A 91 -14.49 -10.43 11.39
N GLU A 92 -14.97 -9.54 10.53
CA GLU A 92 -16.00 -8.55 10.88
C GLU A 92 -17.31 -9.22 11.28
N THR A 93 -17.78 -10.19 10.50
CA THR A 93 -18.99 -10.97 10.81
C THR A 93 -18.86 -11.68 12.15
N LYS A 94 -17.70 -12.32 12.40
CA LYS A 94 -17.43 -12.98 13.68
C LYS A 94 -17.47 -11.97 14.83
N LYS A 95 -16.80 -10.83 14.69
CA LYS A 95 -16.81 -9.79 15.72
C LYS A 95 -18.22 -9.28 16.02
N SER A 96 -19.03 -9.04 14.99
CA SER A 96 -20.43 -8.64 15.15
C SER A 96 -21.23 -9.71 15.89
N SER A 97 -21.08 -10.98 15.51
CA SER A 97 -21.75 -12.11 16.16
C SER A 97 -21.29 -12.29 17.62
N ASP A 98 -20.00 -12.12 17.92
CA ASP A 98 -19.46 -12.21 19.28
C ASP A 98 -20.02 -11.09 20.17
N VAL A 99 -20.17 -9.87 19.64
CA VAL A 99 -20.80 -8.74 20.35
C VAL A 99 -22.27 -9.02 20.64
N GLU A 100 -23.04 -9.50 19.64
CA GLU A 100 -24.44 -9.88 19.83
C GLU A 100 -24.64 -11.00 20.85
N ALA A 101 -23.72 -11.99 20.87
CA ALA A 101 -23.75 -13.11 21.80
C ALA A 101 -23.28 -12.75 23.22
N SER A 102 -22.57 -11.63 23.37
CA SER A 102 -22.04 -11.19 24.66
C SER A 102 -23.17 -10.80 25.65
N ALA A 103 -22.84 -10.77 26.93
CA ALA A 103 -23.78 -10.38 27.98
C ALA A 103 -24.28 -8.92 27.84
N GLU A 104 -23.48 -8.07 27.21
CA GLU A 104 -23.80 -6.67 26.86
C GLU A 104 -24.46 -6.56 25.48
N GLY A 105 -24.64 -7.66 24.77
CA GLY A 105 -25.33 -7.71 23.49
C GLY A 105 -26.82 -7.39 23.66
N GLU A 106 -27.41 -6.80 22.62
CA GLU A 106 -28.82 -6.41 22.61
C GLU A 106 -29.76 -7.58 22.95
N THR A 107 -29.46 -8.78 22.43
CA THR A 107 -30.23 -10.00 22.71
C THR A 107 -30.21 -10.35 24.20
N SER A 108 -29.07 -10.21 24.86
CA SER A 108 -28.94 -10.46 26.30
C SER A 108 -29.69 -9.41 27.12
N HIS A 109 -29.58 -8.13 26.75
CA HIS A 109 -30.34 -7.04 27.35
C HIS A 109 -31.86 -7.24 27.22
N MET A 110 -32.33 -7.61 26.03
CA MET A 110 -33.74 -7.91 25.80
C MET A 110 -34.22 -9.08 26.66
N LYS A 111 -33.43 -10.15 26.80
CA LYS A 111 -33.76 -11.28 27.71
C LYS A 111 -33.86 -10.82 29.16
N ALA A 112 -32.93 -9.98 29.63
CA ALA A 112 -32.96 -9.47 30.99
C ALA A 112 -34.20 -8.59 31.25
N GLU A 113 -34.57 -7.73 30.29
CA GLU A 113 -35.78 -6.90 30.41
C GLU A 113 -37.06 -7.73 30.37
N ILE A 114 -37.14 -8.76 29.50
CA ILE A 114 -38.26 -9.72 29.51
C ILE A 114 -38.40 -10.34 30.89
N HIS A 115 -37.30 -10.84 31.47
CA HIS A 115 -37.34 -11.44 32.81
C HIS A 115 -37.79 -10.42 33.89
N ARG A 116 -37.31 -9.18 33.81
CA ARG A 116 -37.73 -8.09 34.71
C ARG A 116 -39.23 -7.80 34.58
N MET A 117 -39.76 -7.79 33.37
CA MET A 117 -41.18 -7.62 33.09
C MET A 117 -42.01 -8.81 33.63
N GLU A 118 -41.54 -10.04 33.49
CA GLU A 118 -42.17 -11.23 34.07
C GLU A 118 -42.26 -11.15 35.60
N VAL A 119 -41.17 -10.74 36.26
CA VAL A 119 -41.15 -10.55 37.72
C VAL A 119 -42.16 -9.48 38.15
N ARG A 120 -42.18 -8.33 37.45
CA ARG A 120 -43.14 -7.25 37.73
C ARG A 120 -44.59 -7.71 37.52
N TYR A 121 -44.84 -8.49 36.47
CA TYR A 121 -46.15 -9.08 36.20
C TYR A 121 -46.59 -10.00 37.35
N ALA A 122 -45.69 -10.87 37.83
CA ALA A 122 -45.99 -11.75 38.97
C ALA A 122 -46.30 -10.96 40.26
N GLN A 123 -45.60 -9.84 40.50
CA GLN A 123 -45.87 -8.95 41.64
C GLN A 123 -47.23 -8.26 41.52
N LEU A 124 -47.57 -7.76 40.33
CA LEU A 124 -48.87 -7.14 40.05
C LEU A 124 -50.01 -8.14 40.28
N LYS A 125 -49.82 -9.40 39.86
CA LYS A 125 -50.80 -10.47 40.11
C LYS A 125 -51.02 -10.71 41.60
N LYS A 126 -49.95 -10.79 42.40
CA LYS A 126 -50.07 -10.89 43.88
C LYS A 126 -50.75 -9.68 44.51
N ALA A 127 -50.46 -8.48 44.02
CA ALA A 127 -51.13 -7.26 44.51
C ALA A 127 -52.62 -7.26 44.17
N GLN A 128 -53.00 -7.74 42.98
CA GLN A 128 -54.39 -7.92 42.57
C GLN A 128 -55.12 -8.94 43.46
N GLU A 129 -54.49 -10.08 43.75
CA GLU A 129 -55.03 -11.09 44.68
C GLU A 129 -55.27 -10.50 46.08
N LYS A 130 -54.31 -9.73 46.60
CA LYS A 130 -54.45 -9.04 47.88
C LYS A 130 -55.59 -8.01 47.87
N LEU A 131 -55.69 -7.21 46.80
CA LEU A 131 -56.75 -6.21 46.67
C LEU A 131 -58.14 -6.87 46.66
N MET A 132 -58.26 -8.02 45.99
CA MET A 132 -59.49 -8.82 45.99
C MET A 132 -59.85 -9.29 47.42
N GLN A 133 -58.86 -9.76 48.17
CA GLN A 133 -59.04 -10.17 49.56
C GLN A 133 -59.40 -8.98 50.49
N ASP A 134 -58.75 -7.82 50.31
CA ASP A 134 -59.06 -6.60 51.06
C ASP A 134 -60.48 -6.08 50.74
N MET A 135 -60.93 -6.25 49.49
CA MET A 135 -62.30 -5.93 49.07
C MET A 135 -63.32 -6.84 49.78
N ASP A 136 -63.09 -8.15 49.81
CA ASP A 136 -63.93 -9.09 50.57
C ASP A 136 -63.97 -8.72 52.06
N ASN A 137 -62.83 -8.39 52.65
CA ASN A 137 -62.75 -7.93 54.03
C ASN A 137 -63.52 -6.62 54.27
N CYS A 138 -63.47 -5.66 53.33
CA CYS A 138 -64.24 -4.42 53.42
C CYS A 138 -65.74 -4.67 53.33
N ILE A 139 -66.17 -5.60 52.48
CA ILE A 139 -67.58 -6.02 52.38
C ILE A 139 -68.02 -6.62 53.71
N ASN A 140 -67.27 -7.58 54.24
CA ASN A 140 -67.51 -8.18 55.57
C ASN A 140 -67.52 -7.13 56.69
N HIS A 141 -66.59 -6.18 56.65
CA HIS A 141 -66.55 -5.10 57.63
C HIS A 141 -67.75 -4.17 57.52
N ARG A 142 -68.22 -3.87 56.31
CA ARG A 142 -69.41 -3.05 56.09
C ARG A 142 -70.68 -3.76 56.54
N GLU A 143 -70.80 -5.07 56.35
CA GLU A 143 -71.85 -5.88 56.96
C GLU A 143 -71.77 -5.83 58.49
N ASN A 144 -70.57 -5.92 59.06
CA ASN A 144 -70.33 -5.77 60.49
C ASN A 144 -70.62 -4.36 61.01
N ILE A 145 -70.32 -3.31 60.26
CA ILE A 145 -70.71 -1.93 60.60
C ILE A 145 -72.21 -1.80 60.50
N PHE A 146 -72.86 -2.37 59.50
CA PHE A 146 -74.31 -2.31 59.38
C PHE A 146 -74.98 -2.97 60.59
N THR A 147 -74.51 -4.15 61.01
CA THR A 147 -74.96 -4.81 62.24
C THR A 147 -74.58 -4.03 63.50
N GLN A 148 -73.36 -3.51 63.59
CA GLN A 148 -72.94 -2.69 64.73
C GLN A 148 -73.60 -1.32 64.79
N ALA A 149 -73.94 -0.67 63.68
CA ALA A 149 -74.64 0.61 63.63
C ALA A 149 -76.10 0.42 64.07
N SER A 150 -76.71 -0.71 63.73
CA SER A 150 -77.96 -1.16 64.33
C SER A 150 -77.85 -1.33 65.86
N VAL A 151 -76.65 -1.65 66.38
CA VAL A 151 -76.36 -1.76 67.83
C VAL A 151 -75.86 -0.44 68.45
N LYS A 152 -75.24 0.45 67.68
CA LYS A 152 -74.59 1.71 68.11
C LYS A 152 -75.41 2.97 67.87
N GLU A 153 -76.58 2.89 67.23
CA GLU A 153 -77.64 3.90 67.41
C GLU A 153 -77.97 4.11 68.91
N LYS A 154 -77.57 3.17 69.79
CA LYS A 154 -77.78 3.25 71.23
C LYS A 154 -76.70 3.97 72.04
N LEU A 155 -75.46 4.16 71.59
CA LEU A 155 -74.39 4.59 72.54
C LEU A 155 -73.32 5.47 71.86
N HIS A 156 -73.39 6.78 72.15
CA HIS A 156 -72.54 7.85 71.63
C HIS A 156 -71.07 7.80 72.10
N GLY A 157 -70.17 8.28 71.21
CA GLY A 157 -69.25 9.40 71.48
C GLY A 157 -67.88 9.14 72.14
N GLY A 158 -66.81 9.68 71.53
CA GLY A 158 -65.60 10.09 72.28
C GLY A 158 -64.25 9.90 71.60
N ARG A 159 -63.45 10.97 71.52
CA ARG A 159 -62.25 11.19 70.69
C ARG A 159 -61.06 11.57 71.58
N THR A 160 -59.82 11.17 71.26
CA THR A 160 -58.57 11.94 71.56
C THR A 160 -57.30 11.16 71.16
N LYS A 161 -56.46 11.69 70.24
CA LYS A 161 -55.02 11.30 70.10
C LYS A 161 -54.20 12.42 69.45
N VAL A 162 -53.38 13.15 70.24
CA VAL A 162 -52.48 14.23 69.76
C VAL A 162 -50.99 13.94 70.04
N LYS A 163 -50.62 12.96 70.89
CA LYS A 163 -49.20 12.64 71.19
C LYS A 163 -48.46 11.80 70.13
N SER A 164 -49.16 11.15 69.19
CA SER A 164 -48.57 10.25 68.18
C SER A 164 -47.79 10.97 67.07
N ASN A 165 -48.15 12.22 66.76
CA ASN A 165 -47.65 12.92 65.57
C ASN A 165 -46.19 13.41 65.68
N VAL A 166 -45.71 13.69 66.89
CA VAL A 166 -44.36 14.23 67.09
C VAL A 166 -43.32 13.11 67.01
N GLN A 167 -43.60 11.95 67.63
CA GLN A 167 -42.72 10.78 67.59
C GLN A 167 -42.57 10.24 66.15
N GLN A 168 -43.66 10.27 65.38
CA GLN A 168 -43.66 9.85 63.98
C GLN A 168 -42.76 10.77 63.12
N LYS A 169 -42.87 12.09 63.29
CA LYS A 169 -42.03 13.06 62.55
C LYS A 169 -40.54 12.95 62.87
N VAL A 170 -40.17 12.70 64.13
CA VAL A 170 -38.76 12.48 64.50
C VAL A 170 -38.22 11.21 63.82
N SER A 171 -39.01 10.13 63.80
CA SER A 171 -38.64 8.87 63.16
C SER A 171 -38.52 9.01 61.63
N GLU A 172 -39.42 9.77 61.01
CA GLU A 172 -39.36 10.11 59.58
C GLU A 172 -38.11 10.92 59.23
N MET A 173 -37.74 11.90 60.08
CA MET A 173 -36.51 12.69 59.87
C MET A 173 -35.24 11.85 60.03
N GLN A 174 -35.20 10.92 61.00
CA GLN A 174 -34.09 9.99 61.16
C GLN A 174 -33.95 9.04 59.98
N PHE A 175 -35.07 8.57 59.41
CA PHE A 175 -35.06 7.75 58.21
C PHE A 175 -34.51 8.53 57.00
N LYS A 176 -34.97 9.77 56.79
CA LYS A 176 -34.46 10.65 55.72
C LYS A 176 -32.96 10.92 55.87
N LEU A 177 -32.47 11.14 57.08
CA LEU A 177 -31.03 11.31 57.34
C LEU A 177 -30.22 10.08 56.92
N LYS A 178 -30.70 8.87 57.28
CA LYS A 178 -30.05 7.62 56.85
C LYS A 178 -30.07 7.43 55.34
N GLN A 179 -31.19 7.77 54.70
CA GLN A 179 -31.33 7.70 53.25
C GLN A 179 -30.35 8.65 52.55
N ILE A 180 -30.31 9.92 52.95
CA ILE A 180 -29.39 10.92 52.38
C ILE A 180 -27.93 10.51 52.59
N ASN A 181 -27.59 9.96 53.76
CA ASN A 181 -26.23 9.47 54.00
C ASN A 181 -25.87 8.27 53.10
N GLY A 182 -26.83 7.39 52.83
CA GLY A 182 -26.67 6.31 51.85
C GLY A 182 -26.45 6.84 50.44
N GLU A 183 -27.22 7.85 50.02
CA GLU A 183 -27.05 8.53 48.73
C GLU A 183 -25.67 9.20 48.63
N ILE A 184 -25.21 9.92 49.66
CA ILE A 184 -23.87 10.52 49.70
C ILE A 184 -22.79 9.47 49.48
N THR A 185 -22.79 8.38 50.25
CA THR A 185 -21.77 7.31 50.10
C THR A 185 -21.84 6.59 48.74
N SER A 186 -23.02 6.51 48.13
CA SER A 186 -23.16 5.99 46.76
C SER A 186 -22.56 6.94 45.74
N THR A 187 -22.79 8.25 45.92
CA THR A 187 -22.32 9.29 45.02
C THR A 187 -20.79 9.45 45.09
N GLU A 188 -20.22 9.36 46.30
CA GLU A 188 -18.76 9.34 46.52
C GLU A 188 -18.10 8.14 45.84
N ARG A 189 -18.70 6.95 45.92
CA ARG A 189 -18.20 5.76 45.20
C ARG A 189 -18.22 5.95 43.69
N SER A 190 -19.30 6.50 43.15
CA SER A 190 -19.37 6.81 41.71
C SER A 190 -18.37 7.88 41.30
N LEU A 191 -18.11 8.89 42.15
CA LEU A 191 -17.10 9.92 41.88
C LEU A 191 -15.70 9.32 41.77
N ILE A 192 -15.32 8.44 42.70
CA ILE A 192 -14.02 7.75 42.68
C ILE A 192 -13.90 6.89 41.42
N GLY A 193 -14.94 6.14 41.06
CA GLY A 193 -14.95 5.33 39.84
C GLY A 193 -14.78 6.18 38.57
N ASN A 194 -15.45 7.32 38.50
CA ASN A 194 -15.31 8.26 37.37
C ASN A 194 -13.90 8.87 37.30
N GLN A 195 -13.27 9.19 38.44
CA GLN A 195 -11.89 9.70 38.48
C GLN A 195 -10.89 8.65 37.98
N GLN A 196 -11.05 7.39 38.39
CA GLN A 196 -10.20 6.29 37.90
C GLN A 196 -10.36 6.08 36.39
N GLN A 197 -11.60 6.16 35.89
CA GLN A 197 -11.87 6.06 34.46
C GLN A 197 -11.27 7.23 33.67
N GLN A 198 -11.35 8.44 34.22
CA GLN A 198 -10.73 9.62 33.63
C GLN A 198 -9.20 9.44 33.52
N GLU A 199 -8.54 9.02 34.59
CA GLU A 199 -7.09 8.78 34.60
C GLU A 199 -6.67 7.70 33.60
N HIS A 200 -7.46 6.62 33.49
CA HIS A 200 -7.23 5.59 32.47
C HIS A 200 -7.32 6.14 31.05
N LEU A 201 -8.36 6.93 30.75
CA LEU A 201 -8.55 7.53 29.44
C LEU A 201 -7.42 8.53 29.10
N GLU A 202 -6.97 9.32 30.06
CA GLU A 202 -5.84 10.23 29.88
C GLU A 202 -4.55 9.48 29.53
N GLN A 203 -4.30 8.33 30.18
CA GLN A 203 -3.16 7.46 29.85
C GLN A 203 -3.28 6.84 28.45
N GLU A 204 -4.47 6.40 28.06
CA GLU A 204 -4.70 5.88 26.70
C GLU A 204 -4.51 6.93 25.62
N ILE A 205 -5.02 8.15 25.85
CA ILE A 205 -4.81 9.28 24.94
C ILE A 205 -3.31 9.57 24.80
N GLY A 206 -2.57 9.61 25.92
CA GLY A 206 -1.12 9.81 25.89
C GLY A 206 -0.38 8.77 25.06
N LYS A 207 -0.73 7.48 25.22
CA LYS A 207 -0.16 6.40 24.39
C LYS A 207 -0.50 6.57 22.91
N LYS A 208 -1.76 6.90 22.58
CA LYS A 208 -2.19 7.12 21.20
C LYS A 208 -1.51 8.31 20.54
N CYS A 209 -1.27 9.40 21.28
CA CYS A 209 -0.49 10.52 20.79
C CYS A 209 0.95 10.12 20.44
N GLN A 210 1.62 9.35 21.31
CA GLN A 210 2.98 8.86 21.04
C GLN A 210 3.03 7.92 19.84
N GLU A 211 2.05 7.01 19.70
CA GLU A 211 1.92 6.14 18.52
C GLU A 211 1.75 6.97 17.23
N LEU A 212 0.91 8.02 17.27
CA LEU A 212 0.69 8.90 16.13
C LEU A 212 1.96 9.67 15.73
N GLU A 213 2.71 10.20 16.69
CA GLU A 213 3.97 10.90 16.42
C GLU A 213 5.00 9.96 15.78
N ALA A 214 5.12 8.73 16.29
CA ALA A 214 6.00 7.71 15.71
C ALA A 214 5.61 7.36 14.26
N GLN A 215 4.30 7.20 13.99
CA GLN A 215 3.79 6.94 12.65
C GLN A 215 4.01 8.12 11.70
N GLN A 216 3.82 9.36 12.15
CA GLN A 216 4.10 10.56 11.36
C GLN A 216 5.58 10.65 11.00
N HIS A 217 6.47 10.36 11.94
CA HIS A 217 7.91 10.33 11.69
C HIS A 217 8.26 9.26 10.64
N GLN A 218 7.75 8.04 10.79
CA GLN A 218 7.97 6.95 9.85
C GLN A 218 7.44 7.31 8.44
N ASN A 219 6.27 7.94 8.36
CA ASN A 219 5.70 8.38 7.08
C ASN A 219 6.59 9.44 6.41
N SER A 220 7.14 10.38 7.18
CA SER A 220 8.07 11.39 6.65
C SER A 220 9.35 10.78 6.07
N LEU A 221 9.89 9.75 6.73
CA LEU A 221 11.04 8.99 6.23
C LEU A 221 10.71 8.28 4.92
N LEU A 222 9.59 7.55 4.88
CA LEU A 222 9.12 6.85 3.67
C LEU A 222 8.89 7.82 2.50
N GLU A 223 8.30 8.99 2.75
CA GLU A 223 8.14 10.02 1.72
C GLU A 223 9.49 10.54 1.19
N SER A 224 10.53 10.60 2.03
CA SER A 224 11.88 10.95 1.59
C SER A 224 12.49 9.85 0.72
N GLU A 225 12.38 8.60 1.14
CA GLU A 225 12.87 7.42 0.40
C GLU A 225 12.18 7.28 -0.96
N ILE A 226 10.85 7.46 -1.02
CA ILE A 226 10.08 7.43 -2.28
C ILE A 226 10.56 8.54 -3.22
N ARG A 227 10.82 9.74 -2.70
CA ARG A 227 11.35 10.85 -3.49
C ARG A 227 12.72 10.49 -4.05
N GLU A 228 13.65 10.05 -3.22
CA GLU A 228 15.00 9.65 -3.66
C GLU A 228 14.95 8.52 -4.70
N GLY A 229 14.17 7.47 -4.46
CA GLY A 229 13.98 6.37 -5.40
C GLY A 229 13.38 6.83 -6.73
N THR A 230 12.49 7.81 -6.71
CA THR A 230 11.92 8.39 -7.93
C THR A 230 12.94 9.19 -8.74
N LEU A 231 13.85 9.93 -8.07
CA LEU A 231 14.97 10.62 -8.73
C LEU A 231 15.90 9.61 -9.40
N LEU A 232 16.31 8.56 -8.68
CA LEU A 232 17.19 7.52 -9.19
C LEU A 232 16.57 6.76 -10.37
N LYS A 233 15.28 6.42 -10.27
CA LYS A 233 14.53 5.79 -11.37
C LYS A 233 14.54 6.65 -12.62
N GLN A 234 14.32 7.96 -12.48
CA GLN A 234 14.34 8.88 -13.60
C GLN A 234 15.73 9.00 -14.22
N GLU A 235 16.76 9.13 -13.38
CA GLU A 235 18.16 9.17 -13.85
C GLU A 235 18.52 7.95 -14.69
N ASN A 236 18.17 6.77 -14.20
CA ASN A 236 18.42 5.51 -14.89
C ASN A 236 17.67 5.46 -16.24
N LEU A 237 16.39 5.87 -16.24
CA LEU A 237 15.59 5.92 -17.46
C LEU A 237 16.21 6.87 -18.50
N GLU A 238 16.59 8.08 -18.11
CA GLU A 238 17.22 9.04 -19.02
C GLU A 238 18.53 8.51 -19.58
N THR A 239 19.36 7.86 -18.75
CA THR A 239 20.61 7.25 -19.17
C THR A 239 20.38 6.15 -20.21
N ILE A 240 19.38 5.29 -19.99
CA ILE A 240 19.00 4.22 -20.92
C ILE A 240 18.50 4.80 -22.24
N VAL A 241 17.56 5.74 -22.20
CA VAL A 241 16.99 6.39 -23.40
C VAL A 241 18.09 7.04 -24.23
N ARG A 242 19.02 7.76 -23.58
CA ARG A 242 20.18 8.38 -24.27
C ARG A 242 21.08 7.35 -24.93
N LYS A 243 21.42 6.26 -24.25
CA LYS A 243 22.24 5.18 -24.83
C LYS A 243 21.54 4.54 -26.03
N GLN A 244 20.24 4.29 -25.92
CA GLN A 244 19.42 3.74 -27.01
C GLN A 244 19.38 4.70 -28.21
N ASP A 245 19.14 5.99 -27.98
CA ASP A 245 19.10 6.98 -29.06
C ASP A 245 20.47 7.20 -29.71
N ARG A 246 21.54 7.18 -28.91
CA ARG A 246 22.92 7.20 -29.43
C ARG A 246 23.20 5.98 -30.30
N ALA A 247 22.81 4.79 -29.87
CA ALA A 247 22.95 3.56 -30.66
C ALA A 247 22.15 3.62 -31.97
N LYS A 248 20.90 4.11 -31.93
CA LYS A 248 20.07 4.34 -33.13
C LYS A 248 20.75 5.29 -34.11
N ARG A 249 21.28 6.42 -33.62
CA ARG A 249 22.00 7.42 -34.43
C ARG A 249 23.26 6.84 -35.07
N PHE A 250 24.07 6.09 -34.31
CA PHE A 250 25.25 5.43 -34.87
C PHE A 250 24.89 4.37 -35.91
N LYS A 251 23.82 3.59 -35.70
CA LYS A 251 23.32 2.64 -36.70
C LYS A 251 22.85 3.35 -37.98
N ALA A 252 22.19 4.51 -37.86
CA ALA A 252 21.76 5.32 -39.01
C ALA A 252 22.95 5.91 -39.78
N LEU A 253 24.01 6.32 -39.09
CA LEU A 253 25.28 6.77 -39.68
C LEU A 253 26.01 5.63 -40.39
N ALA A 254 26.15 4.48 -39.74
CA ALA A 254 26.84 3.30 -40.28
C ALA A 254 26.14 2.74 -41.54
N THR A 255 24.80 2.82 -41.59
CA THR A 255 24.00 2.39 -42.75
C THR A 255 23.88 3.47 -43.83
N GLY A 256 24.50 4.64 -43.65
CA GLY A 256 24.46 5.75 -44.61
C GLY A 256 23.10 6.45 -44.73
N ARG A 257 22.12 6.11 -43.88
CA ARG A 257 20.77 6.72 -43.88
C ARG A 257 20.79 8.19 -43.46
N VAL A 258 21.80 8.61 -42.70
CA VAL A 258 21.94 10.00 -42.20
C VAL A 258 23.39 10.45 -42.38
N ALA A 259 23.57 11.65 -42.93
CA ALA A 259 24.89 12.26 -43.11
C ALA A 259 25.49 12.78 -41.79
N PRO A 260 26.82 12.77 -41.61
CA PRO A 260 27.48 13.35 -40.44
C PRO A 260 27.22 14.86 -40.33
N LYS A 261 26.85 15.32 -39.13
CA LYS A 261 26.63 16.75 -38.83
C LYS A 261 27.91 17.59 -38.94
N CYS A 262 29.04 17.01 -38.57
CA CYS A 262 30.37 17.64 -38.65
C CYS A 262 31.28 16.72 -39.46
N ARG A 263 32.10 17.30 -40.34
CA ARG A 263 32.98 16.56 -41.27
C ARG A 263 34.47 16.70 -40.96
N SER A 264 34.83 17.51 -39.96
CA SER A 264 36.21 17.72 -39.51
C SER A 264 36.28 17.66 -37.99
N GLU A 265 37.35 17.09 -37.46
CA GLU A 265 37.59 16.94 -36.02
C GLU A 265 37.57 18.28 -35.27
N ALA A 266 38.18 19.32 -35.83
CA ALA A 266 38.16 20.68 -35.26
C ALA A 266 36.73 21.25 -35.09
N ALA A 267 35.81 20.95 -36.01
CA ALA A 267 34.42 21.38 -35.92
C ALA A 267 33.63 20.59 -34.87
N ILE A 268 34.01 19.33 -34.62
CA ILE A 268 33.44 18.51 -33.54
C ILE A 268 33.89 19.05 -32.19
N GLU A 269 35.19 19.32 -32.02
CA GLU A 269 35.74 19.88 -30.79
C GLU A 269 35.11 21.24 -30.45
N GLN A 270 34.97 22.13 -31.44
CA GLN A 270 34.34 23.43 -31.23
C GLN A 270 32.86 23.30 -30.85
N SER A 271 32.10 22.39 -31.48
CA SER A 271 30.71 22.12 -31.10
C SER A 271 30.58 21.48 -29.72
N MET A 272 31.52 20.62 -29.33
CA MET A 272 31.55 20.00 -28.00
C MET A 272 31.88 21.05 -26.92
N LYS A 273 32.79 21.98 -27.22
CA LYS A 273 33.15 23.08 -26.32
C LYS A 273 31.96 24.01 -26.07
N THR A 274 31.28 24.47 -27.12
CA THR A 274 30.08 25.32 -26.96
C THR A 274 28.96 24.60 -26.23
N GLN A 275 28.77 23.29 -26.47
CA GLN A 275 27.78 22.51 -25.74
C GLN A 275 28.11 22.41 -24.24
N ARG A 276 29.38 22.19 -23.87
CA ARG A 276 29.81 22.18 -22.45
C ARG A 276 29.61 23.53 -21.77
N GLU A 277 29.94 24.62 -22.44
CA GLU A 277 29.75 25.98 -21.92
C GLU A 277 28.26 26.26 -21.65
N VAL A 278 27.37 25.89 -22.57
CA VAL A 278 25.91 26.01 -22.38
C VAL A 278 25.41 25.11 -21.25
N GLN A 279 25.90 23.88 -21.16
CA GLN A 279 25.53 22.92 -20.11
C GLN A 279 25.95 23.41 -18.72
N GLU A 280 27.16 23.96 -18.59
CA GLU A 280 27.67 24.55 -17.35
C GLU A 280 26.83 25.76 -16.95
N HIS A 281 26.51 26.64 -17.90
CA HIS A 281 25.66 27.80 -17.64
C HIS A 281 24.25 27.41 -17.17
N LEU A 282 23.62 26.44 -17.84
CA LEU A 282 22.29 25.94 -17.46
C LEU A 282 22.32 25.24 -16.10
N THR A 283 23.38 24.48 -15.80
CA THR A 283 23.55 23.81 -14.49
C THR A 283 23.66 24.85 -13.38
N ASN A 284 24.49 25.88 -13.57
CA ASN A 284 24.65 26.98 -12.61
C ASN A 284 23.32 27.74 -12.40
N LEU A 285 22.56 27.99 -13.47
CA LEU A 285 21.25 28.63 -13.36
C LEU A 285 20.27 27.78 -12.55
N MET A 286 20.23 26.47 -12.80
CA MET A 286 19.38 25.55 -12.03
C MET A 286 19.81 25.43 -10.57
N GLU A 287 21.11 25.44 -10.27
CA GLU A 287 21.64 25.42 -8.89
C GLU A 287 21.30 26.72 -8.14
N ASN A 288 21.36 27.87 -8.82
CA ASN A 288 20.90 29.15 -8.25
C ASN A 288 19.38 29.13 -7.99
N LEU A 289 18.58 28.65 -8.93
CA LEU A 289 17.13 28.48 -8.73
C LEU A 289 16.79 27.52 -7.60
N LEU A 290 17.62 26.51 -7.35
CA LEU A 290 17.46 25.58 -6.23
C LEU A 290 17.65 26.30 -4.89
N SER A 291 18.58 27.24 -4.83
CA SER A 291 18.80 28.10 -3.67
C SER A 291 17.64 29.07 -3.46
N ASP A 292 17.16 29.69 -4.54
CA ASP A 292 16.08 30.68 -4.49
C ASP A 292 14.70 30.07 -4.20
N PHE A 293 14.47 28.82 -4.63
CA PHE A 293 13.18 28.13 -4.48
C PHE A 293 13.33 26.72 -3.86
N PRO A 294 13.63 26.61 -2.54
CA PRO A 294 13.83 25.32 -1.88
C PRO A 294 12.61 24.40 -1.93
N HIS A 295 11.40 24.97 -2.00
CA HIS A 295 10.16 24.21 -2.11
C HIS A 295 10.01 23.48 -3.46
N GLN A 296 10.74 23.90 -4.49
CA GLN A 296 10.79 23.23 -5.80
C GLN A 296 12.01 22.32 -5.96
N LYS A 297 12.67 21.94 -4.84
CA LYS A 297 13.90 21.13 -4.85
C LYS A 297 13.79 19.90 -5.75
N PHE A 298 12.68 19.18 -5.69
CA PHE A 298 12.52 17.92 -6.40
C PHE A 298 12.40 18.07 -7.92
N PRO A 299 11.48 18.90 -8.47
CA PRO A 299 11.47 19.23 -9.91
C PRO A 299 12.80 19.78 -10.43
N LEU A 300 13.49 20.62 -9.65
CA LEU A 300 14.76 21.22 -10.06
C LEU A 300 15.91 20.21 -10.06
N MET A 301 16.00 19.35 -9.04
CA MET A 301 17.00 18.26 -9.00
C MET A 301 16.87 17.32 -10.20
N LYS A 302 15.65 17.02 -10.65
CA LYS A 302 15.43 16.24 -11.87
C LYS A 302 16.13 16.86 -13.07
N ILE A 303 15.90 18.15 -13.30
CA ILE A 303 16.48 18.88 -14.43
C ILE A 303 18.00 18.96 -14.31
N ILE A 304 18.53 19.18 -13.10
CA ILE A 304 19.98 19.20 -12.84
C ILE A 304 20.60 17.84 -13.19
N GLN A 305 19.97 16.73 -12.79
CA GLN A 305 20.45 15.38 -13.11
C GLN A 305 20.50 15.14 -14.63
N THR A 306 19.43 15.57 -15.33
CA THR A 306 19.35 15.52 -16.80
C THR A 306 20.49 16.32 -17.45
N LEU A 307 20.79 17.51 -16.92
CA LEU A 307 21.84 18.37 -17.43
C LEU A 307 23.23 17.81 -17.13
N LYS A 308 23.46 17.19 -15.97
CA LYS A 308 24.78 16.62 -15.59
C LYS A 308 25.14 15.35 -16.37
N ASN A 309 24.14 14.57 -16.78
CA ASN A 309 24.35 13.31 -17.52
C ASN A 309 24.46 13.49 -19.06
N ASN A 310 24.59 14.73 -19.55
CA ASN A 310 24.70 15.09 -20.98
C ASN A 310 26.16 15.09 -21.46
#